data_AF-A0A7W0TSY8-F1
#
_entry.id   AF-A0A7W0TSY8-F1
#
_cell.length_a   1.000
_cell.length_b   1.000
_cell.length_c   1.000
_cell.angle_alpha   90.00
_cell.angle_beta   90.00
_cell.angle_gamma   90.00
#
_symmetry.space_group_name_H-M   'P 1'
#
loop_
_entity.id
_entity.type
_entity.pdbx_description
1 polymer ?
#
loop_
_entity_poly.entity_id
_entity_poly.type
_entity_poly.pdbx_seq_one_letter_code
_entity_poly.pdbx_strand_id
1 'polypeptide(L)' 'MRICIVGCGAVGSLFAANLASLEDVEVWAYDLAQAHVDAVNANGLRLTGAGKVHATGIRATTDAAELPPCEFGIVATK' A
#
# COMPACT_ATOMS: atom_id res chain seq x y z
N MET A 1 -0.29 12.69 7.01
CA MET A 1 0.81 11.83 7.51
C MET A 1 1.19 10.85 6.42
N ARG A 2 2.49 10.62 6.16
CA ARG A 2 2.92 9.67 5.11
C ARG A 2 3.48 8.38 5.68
N ILE A 3 2.98 7.24 5.19
CA ILE A 3 3.36 5.91 5.63
C ILE A 3 3.82 5.08 4.43
N CYS A 4 4.98 4.42 4.57
CA CYS A 4 5.48 3.42 3.63
C CYS A 4 5.11 2.01 4.11
N ILE A 5 4.60 1.18 3.21
CA ILE A 5 4.37 -0.25 3.42
C ILE A 5 5.39 -1.01 2.57
N VAL A 6 6.33 -1.72 3.21
CA VAL A 6 7.35 -2.54 2.54
C VAL A 6 6.87 -3.99 2.53
N GLY A 7 6.54 -4.49 1.36
CA GLY A 7 5.85 -5.76 1.15
C GLY A 7 4.33 -5.58 1.21
N CYS A 8 3.68 -5.51 0.05
CA CYS A 8 2.23 -5.41 -0.13
C CYS A 8 1.59 -6.79 -0.37
N GLY A 9 2.11 -7.83 0.27
CA GLY A 9 1.48 -9.16 0.33
C GLY A 9 0.21 -9.18 1.20
N ALA A 10 -0.14 -10.33 1.78
CA ALA A 10 -1.35 -10.48 2.57
C ALA A 10 -1.42 -9.52 3.78
N VAL A 11 -0.38 -9.50 4.63
CA VAL A 11 -0.36 -8.65 5.84
C VAL A 11 -0.15 -7.19 5.49
N GLY A 12 0.78 -6.87 4.58
CA GLY A 12 1.00 -5.50 4.14
C GLY A 12 -0.24 -4.87 3.53
N SER A 13 -0.97 -5.62 2.69
CA SER A 13 -2.23 -5.16 2.08
C SER A 13 -3.32 -4.84 3.12
N LEU A 14 -3.34 -5.54 4.27
CA LEU A 14 -4.28 -5.22 5.36
C LEU A 14 -4.02 -3.82 5.92
N PHE A 15 -2.77 -3.50 6.24
CA PHE A 15 -2.42 -2.18 6.74
C PHE A 15 -2.58 -1.13 5.65
N ALA A 16 -2.06 -1.39 4.46
CA ALA A 16 -2.09 -0.46 3.33
C ALA A 16 -3.53 -0.03 3.00
N ALA A 17 -4.46 -0.98 2.85
CA ALA A 17 -5.85 -0.67 2.48
C ALA A 17 -6.59 0.12 3.56
N ASN A 18 -6.44 -0.27 4.84
CA ASN A 18 -7.13 0.40 5.93
C ASN A 18 -6.57 1.81 6.16
N LEU A 19 -5.24 1.97 6.15
CA LEU A 19 -4.60 3.28 6.33
C LEU A 19 -4.89 4.22 5.16
N ALA A 20 -4.87 3.72 3.93
CA ALA A 20 -5.18 4.51 2.73
C ALA A 20 -6.66 4.91 2.61
N SER A 21 -7.52 4.42 3.51
CA SER A 21 -8.93 4.82 3.60
C SER A 21 -9.16 5.98 4.58
N LEU A 22 -8.11 6.43 5.28
CA LEU A 22 -8.15 7.59 6.17
C LEU A 22 -7.82 8.86 5.39
N GLU A 23 -8.58 9.93 5.59
CA GLU A 23 -8.44 11.18 4.82
C GLU A 23 -7.07 11.87 5.03
N ASP A 24 -6.49 11.74 6.22
CA ASP A 24 -5.25 12.41 6.61
C ASP A 24 -3.98 11.53 6.44
N VAL A 25 -4.09 10.39 5.74
CA VAL A 25 -2.98 9.45 5.57
C VAL A 25 -2.67 9.21 4.09
N GLU A 26 -1.44 9.52 3.69
CA GLU A 26 -0.89 9.17 2.38
C GLU A 26 -0.12 7.85 2.50
N VAL A 27 -0.51 6.84 1.71
CA VAL A 27 0.13 5.52 1.72
C VAL A 27 0.92 5.30 0.44
N TRP A 28 2.20 4.95 0.62
CA TRP A 28 3.06 4.38 -0.42
C TRP A 28 3.32 2.90 -0.13
N ALA A 29 3.08 2.04 -1.10
CA ALA A 29 3.42 0.63 -1.04
C ALA A 29 4.64 0.34 -1.92
N TYR A 30 5.60 -0.37 -1.37
CA TYR A 30 6.71 -0.96 -2.11
C TYR A 30 6.53 -2.48 -2.13
N ASP A 31 6.49 -3.07 -3.31
CA ASP A 31 6.47 -4.53 -3.47
C ASP A 31 7.28 -4.91 -4.71
N LEU A 32 7.84 -6.13 -4.75
CA LEU A 32 8.63 -6.60 -5.88
C LEU A 32 7.74 -7.15 -7.03
N ALA A 33 6.47 -7.45 -6.74
CA ALA A 33 5.55 -8.01 -7.73
C ALA A 33 4.96 -6.93 -8.65
N GLN A 34 5.63 -6.67 -9.78
CA GLN A 34 5.19 -5.66 -10.76
C GLN A 34 3.71 -5.77 -11.14
N ALA A 35 3.23 -6.99 -11.45
CA ALA A 35 1.83 -7.20 -11.80
C ALA A 35 0.86 -6.79 -10.68
N HIS A 36 1.26 -6.95 -9.42
CA HIS A 36 0.46 -6.50 -8.27
C HIS A 36 0.50 -4.97 -8.13
N VAL A 37 1.69 -4.38 -8.23
CA VAL A 37 1.89 -2.92 -8.21
C VAL A 37 1.06 -2.24 -9.31
N ASP A 38 1.12 -2.74 -10.54
CA ASP A 38 0.34 -2.22 -11.67
C ASP A 38 -1.17 -2.32 -11.41
N ALA A 39 -1.63 -3.45 -10.87
CA ALA A 39 -3.03 -3.65 -10.55
C ALA A 39 -3.52 -2.69 -9.46
N VAL A 40 -2.71 -2.44 -8.44
CA VAL A 40 -3.00 -1.47 -7.36
C VAL A 40 -3.05 -0.06 -7.92
N ASN A 41 -2.09 0.34 -8.75
CA ASN A 41 -2.10 1.69 -9.33
C ASN A 41 -3.26 1.91 -10.30
N ALA A 42 -3.67 0.89 -11.05
CA ALA A 42 -4.77 0.99 -12.00
C ALA A 42 -6.16 0.96 -11.33
N ASN A 43 -6.33 0.17 -10.26
CA ASN A 43 -7.65 -0.13 -9.71
C ASN A 43 -7.82 0.23 -8.22
N GLY A 44 -6.77 0.72 -7.57
CA GLY A 44 -6.69 0.78 -6.11
C GLY A 44 -6.45 -0.59 -5.48
N LEU A 45 -6.25 -0.59 -4.16
CA LEU A 45 -6.09 -1.80 -3.36
C LEU A 45 -7.43 -2.21 -2.75
N ARG A 46 -7.88 -3.42 -3.08
CA ARG A 46 -9.15 -3.97 -2.60
C ARG A 46 -8.90 -5.07 -1.56
N LEU A 47 -9.36 -4.83 -0.35
CA LEU A 47 -9.41 -5.83 0.71
C LEU A 47 -10.79 -6.47 0.78
N THR A 48 -10.81 -7.81 0.81
CA THR A 48 -12.04 -8.60 0.97
C THR A 48 -11.85 -9.64 2.07
N GLY A 49 -12.94 -10.03 2.74
CA GLY A 49 -12.91 -11.04 3.80
C GLY A 49 -13.86 -10.63 4.93
N ALA A 50 -13.34 -10.57 6.17
CA ALA A 50 -14.08 -10.10 7.34
C ALA A 50 -14.59 -8.65 7.18
N GLY A 51 -13.90 -7.84 6.37
CA GLY A 51 -14.33 -6.51 5.94
C GLY A 51 -14.19 -6.32 4.44
N LYS A 52 -14.76 -5.23 3.92
CA LYS A 52 -14.59 -4.77 2.54
C LYS A 52 -14.02 -3.36 2.57
N VAL A 53 -12.82 -3.20 2.06
CA VAL A 53 -12.14 -1.90 1.92
C VAL A 53 -11.71 -1.76 0.47
N HIS A 54 -11.89 -0.58 -0.10
CA HIS A 54 -11.36 -0.24 -1.41
C HIS A 54 -10.64 1.09 -1.32
N ALA A 55 -9.31 1.01 -1.23
CA ALA A 55 -8.45 2.17 -1.15
C ALA A 55 -8.02 2.59 -2.56
N THR A 56 -8.49 3.75 -3.02
CA THR A 56 -8.16 4.30 -4.35
C THR A 56 -7.04 5.34 -4.31
N GLY A 57 -6.69 5.86 -3.13
CA GLY A 57 -5.64 6.88 -2.94
C GLY A 57 -4.23 6.33 -2.68
N ILE A 58 -4.04 5.01 -2.77
CA ILE A 58 -2.75 4.36 -2.55
C ILE A 58 -1.86 4.46 -3.79
N ARG A 59 -0.57 4.73 -3.58
CA ARG A 59 0.46 4.61 -4.62
C ARG A 59 1.32 3.39 -4.37
N ALA A 60 1.61 2.62 -5.40
CA ALA A 60 2.48 1.45 -5.31
C ALA A 60 3.65 1.57 -6.29
N THR A 61 4.82 1.06 -5.91
CA THR A 61 6.00 1.03 -6.78
C THR A 61 6.85 -0.22 -6.54
N THR A 62 7.57 -0.64 -7.56
CA THR A 62 8.66 -1.64 -7.48
C THR A 62 10.04 -0.99 -7.35
N ASP A 63 10.13 0.35 -7.44
CA ASP A 63 11.37 1.11 -7.34
C ASP A 63 11.43 1.86 -6.01
N ALA A 64 12.37 1.49 -5.15
CA ALA A 64 12.58 2.14 -3.86
C ALA A 64 13.01 3.61 -4.00
N ALA A 65 13.60 4.01 -5.13
CA ALA A 65 14.01 5.39 -5.38
C ALA A 65 12.83 6.35 -5.60
N GLU A 66 11.64 5.82 -5.94
CA GLU A 66 10.41 6.62 -6.08
C GLU A 66 9.75 6.93 -4.74
N LEU A 67 10.13 6.23 -3.67
CA LEU A 67 9.54 6.43 -2.35
C LEU A 67 9.92 7.81 -1.80
N PRO A 68 8.94 8.68 -1.51
CA PRO A 68 9.22 9.94 -0.83
C PRO A 68 9.60 9.70 0.64
N PRO A 69 10.15 10.71 1.33
CA PRO A 69 10.31 10.65 2.78
C PRO A 69 8.98 10.34 3.46
N CYS A 70 8.99 9.31 4.32
CA CYS A 70 7.84 8.85 5.08
C CYS A 70 8.09 9.03 6.57
N GLU A 71 7.04 9.32 7.33
CA GLU A 71 7.10 9.48 8.79
C GLU A 71 7.14 8.12 9.49
N PHE A 72 6.47 7.12 8.90
CA PHE A 72 6.46 5.75 9.38
C PHE A 72 6.69 4.74 8.25
N GLY A 73 7.29 3.61 8.60
CA GLY A 73 7.46 2.45 7.73
C GLY A 73 6.93 1.18 8.40
N ILE A 74 6.12 0.41 7.69
CA ILE A 74 5.66 -0.92 8.11
C ILE A 74 6.33 -1.95 7.20
N VAL A 75 7.19 -2.79 7.77
CA VAL A 75 7.85 -3.88 7.04
C VAL A 75 7.07 -5.17 7.25
N ALA A 76 6.42 -5.66 6.19
CA ALA A 76 5.56 -6.83 6.19
C ALA A 76 6.01 -7.84 5.11
N THR A 77 7.31 -8.12 5.09
CA THR A 77 7.94 -9.12 4.22
C THR A 77 8.13 -10.47 4.93
N LYS A 78 8.51 -11.51 4.17
CA LYS A 78 9.02 -12.78 4.74
C LYS A 78 10.50 -12.67 5.10
#